data_AF-A0A0Q1A753-F1
#
_entry.id   AF-A0A0Q1A753-F1
#
_cell.length_a   1.000
_cell.length_b   1.000
_cell.length_c   1.000
_cell.angle_alpha   90.00
_cell.angle_beta   90.00
_cell.angle_gamma   90.00
#
_symmetry.space_group_name_H-M   'P 1'
#
loop_
_entity.id
_entity.type
_entity.pdbx_description
1 polymer ?
#
loop_
_entity_poly.entity_id
_entity_poly.type
_entity_poly.pdbx_seq_one_letter_code
_entity_poly.pdbx_strand_id
1 'polypeptide(L)'
;MNITHFLTQVAILAAGGIVTVVAAYFLIKNDIQNYFRFKSLETNKDNRASLFPLRLQAHERLIVFIERINPANLLVRLHQQGIGIRELQNLVLNEIKAEYQHNITQQLYVDSVSWNVVRKLKDDTIAMINNVVQGLPETASGVDLSKKVLQHMSGIEENPYELTINLLKKDIHQLF
;
A
#
# COMPACT_ATOMS: atom_id res chain seq x y z
N MET A 1 65.15 18.58 -49.05
CA MET A 1 64.22 17.68 -48.32
C MET A 1 62.83 17.89 -48.92
N ASN A 2 62.22 16.85 -49.50
CA ASN A 2 60.96 17.01 -50.24
C ASN A 2 59.81 17.26 -49.26
N ILE A 3 59.46 18.53 -49.07
CA ILE A 3 58.39 19.00 -48.17
C ILE A 3 57.07 18.28 -48.47
N THR A 4 56.80 17.96 -49.74
CA THR A 4 55.63 17.19 -50.17
C THR A 4 55.59 15.78 -49.59
N HIS A 5 56.73 15.09 -49.52
CA HIS A 5 56.84 13.75 -48.94
C HIS A 5 56.71 13.75 -47.42
N PHE A 6 57.20 14.80 -46.77
CA PHE A 6 57.02 14.99 -45.33
C PHE A 6 55.54 15.24 -44.99
N LEU A 7 54.86 16.10 -45.75
CA LEU A 7 53.44 16.40 -45.55
C LEU A 7 52.55 15.17 -45.79
N THR A 8 52.84 14.34 -46.80
CA THR A 8 52.06 13.10 -47.03
C THR A 8 52.25 12.08 -45.92
N GLN A 9 53.46 11.91 -45.39
CA GLN A 9 53.69 11.00 -44.25
C GLN A 9 52.97 11.47 -42.98
N VAL A 10 53.00 12.77 -42.68
CA VAL A 10 52.26 13.34 -41.55
C VAL A 10 50.75 13.16 -41.72
N ALA A 11 50.23 13.37 -42.93
CA ALA A 11 48.81 13.19 -43.23
C ALA A 11 48.36 11.73 -43.05
N ILE A 12 49.15 10.74 -43.47
CA ILE A 12 48.85 9.31 -43.31
C ILE A 12 48.82 8.93 -41.82
N LEU A 13 49.80 9.39 -41.03
CA LEU A 13 49.85 9.12 -39.59
C LEU A 13 48.68 9.78 -38.84
N ALA A 14 48.34 11.02 -39.20
CA ALA A 14 47.19 11.72 -38.65
C ALA A 14 45.87 11.03 -38.99
N ALA A 15 45.69 10.58 -40.23
CA ALA A 15 44.51 9.84 -40.65
C ALA A 15 44.36 8.52 -39.87
N GLY A 16 45.46 7.76 -39.69
CA GLY A 16 45.46 6.55 -38.88
C GLY A 16 45.07 6.81 -37.43
N GLY A 17 45.66 7.84 -36.81
CA GLY A 17 45.34 8.24 -35.44
C GLY A 17 43.87 8.63 -35.24
N ILE A 18 43.30 9.39 -36.19
CA ILE A 18 41.88 9.76 -36.16
C ILE A 18 40.99 8.52 -36.25
N VAL A 19 41.29 7.59 -37.16
CA VAL A 19 40.53 6.34 -37.31
C VAL A 19 40.58 5.51 -36.03
N THR A 20 41.75 5.38 -35.39
CA THR A 20 41.89 4.66 -34.12
C THR A 20 41.07 5.29 -33.00
N VAL A 21 41.10 6.62 -32.86
CA VAL A 21 40.31 7.33 -31.82
C VAL A 21 38.81 7.20 -32.07
N VAL A 22 38.36 7.30 -33.32
CA VAL A 22 36.94 7.13 -33.67
C VAL A 22 36.49 5.70 -33.41
N ALA A 23 37.26 4.70 -33.80
CA ALA A 23 36.95 3.29 -33.53
C ALA A 23 36.88 3.00 -32.02
N ALA A 24 37.85 3.50 -31.25
CA ALA A 24 37.85 3.35 -29.79
C ALA A 24 36.64 4.04 -29.15
N TYR A 25 36.27 5.23 -29.61
CA TYR A 25 35.08 5.95 -29.13
C TYR A 25 33.80 5.15 -29.38
N PHE A 26 33.61 4.59 -30.57
CA PHE A 26 32.42 3.80 -30.88
C PHE A 26 32.30 2.51 -30.05
N LEU A 27 33.42 1.82 -29.82
CA LEU A 27 33.45 0.62 -28.98
C LEU A 27 33.10 0.95 -27.52
N ILE A 28 33.74 1.97 -26.95
CA ILE A 28 33.58 2.31 -25.53
C ILE A 28 32.22 2.96 -25.25
N LYS A 29 31.68 3.75 -26.19
CA LYS A 29 30.40 4.46 -26.00
C LYS A 29 29.25 3.51 -25.68
N ASN A 30 29.17 2.37 -26.37
CA ASN A 30 28.11 1.40 -26.15
C ASN A 30 28.23 0.75 -24.76
N ASP A 31 29.44 0.41 -24.34
CA ASP A 31 29.71 -0.21 -23.03
C ASP A 31 29.44 0.76 -21.88
N ILE A 32 29.81 2.04 -22.02
CA ILE A 32 29.50 3.07 -21.03
C ILE A 32 27.99 3.28 -20.92
N GLN A 33 27.27 3.37 -22.05
CA GLN A 33 25.81 3.54 -22.04
C GLN A 33 25.11 2.33 -21.39
N ASN A 34 25.57 1.12 -21.68
CA ASN A 34 25.05 -0.09 -21.05
C ASN A 34 25.37 -0.12 -19.55
N TYR A 35 26.60 0.20 -19.14
CA TYR A 35 27.00 0.27 -17.74
C TYR A 35 26.15 1.27 -16.94
N PHE A 36 25.90 2.48 -17.46
CA PHE A 36 25.02 3.44 -16.79
C PHE A 36 23.57 2.98 -16.74
N ARG A 37 23.06 2.32 -17.79
CA ARG A 37 21.73 1.70 -17.77
C ARG A 37 21.64 0.63 -16.69
N PHE A 38 22.59 -0.32 -16.65
CA PHE A 38 22.61 -1.38 -15.64
C PHE A 38 22.76 -0.84 -14.22
N LYS A 39 23.67 0.12 -13.99
CA LYS A 39 23.87 0.74 -12.68
C LYS A 39 22.63 1.49 -12.19
N SER A 40 21.92 2.19 -13.09
CA SER A 40 20.65 2.85 -12.74
C SER A 40 19.55 1.83 -12.38
N LEU A 41 19.53 0.66 -13.03
CA LEU A 41 18.59 -0.41 -12.69
C LEU A 41 18.95 -1.07 -11.35
N GLU A 42 20.23 -1.20 -11.04
CA GLU A 42 20.75 -1.77 -9.78
C GLU A 42 20.46 -0.86 -8.58
N THR A 43 20.72 0.45 -8.69
CA THR A 43 20.38 1.42 -7.64
C THR A 43 18.86 1.49 -7.38
N ASN A 44 18.03 1.32 -8.42
CA ASN A 44 16.58 1.24 -8.26
C ASN A 44 16.12 -0.11 -7.65
N LYS A 45 16.85 -1.21 -7.87
CA LYS A 45 16.58 -2.51 -7.25
C LYS A 45 16.87 -2.48 -5.75
N ASP A 46 17.98 -1.88 -5.32
CA ASP A 46 18.35 -1.79 -3.90
C ASP A 46 17.34 -0.96 -3.09
N ASN A 47 16.86 0.16 -3.65
CA ASN A 47 15.83 0.99 -3.01
C ASN A 47 14.44 0.33 -2.99
N ARG A 48 14.10 -0.49 -4.00
CA ARG A 48 12.85 -1.27 -4.00
C ARG A 48 12.92 -2.44 -3.03
N ALA A 49 14.07 -3.09 -2.90
CA ALA A 49 14.29 -4.19 -1.97
C ALA A 49 14.18 -3.76 -0.50
N SER A 50 14.65 -2.55 -0.16
CA SER A 50 14.57 -2.03 1.22
C SER A 50 13.14 -1.64 1.64
N LEU A 51 12.30 -1.20 0.70
CA LEU A 51 10.92 -0.79 0.98
C LEU A 51 9.92 -1.95 0.94
N PHE A 52 10.27 -3.07 0.31
CA PHE A 52 9.38 -4.22 0.17
C PHE A 52 8.87 -4.77 1.52
N PRO A 53 9.72 -4.99 2.55
CA PRO A 53 9.26 -5.45 3.85
C PRO A 53 8.30 -4.47 4.53
N LEU A 54 8.55 -3.16 4.37
CA LEU A 54 7.69 -2.11 4.95
C LEU A 54 6.31 -2.09 4.29
N ARG A 55 6.26 -2.28 2.95
CA ARG A 55 4.99 -2.42 2.23
C ARG A 55 4.22 -3.64 2.67
N LEU A 56 4.88 -4.80 2.76
CA LEU A 56 4.22 -6.03 3.22
C LEU A 56 3.67 -5.86 4.64
N GLN A 57 4.48 -5.36 5.57
CA GLN A 57 4.08 -5.10 6.94
C GLN A 57 2.89 -4.12 7.03
N ALA A 58 2.86 -3.10 6.17
CA ALA A 58 1.74 -2.16 6.13
C ALA A 58 0.42 -2.85 5.77
N HIS A 59 0.43 -3.73 4.76
CA HIS A 59 -0.76 -4.49 4.37
C HIS A 59 -1.20 -5.46 5.47
N GLU A 60 -0.26 -6.15 6.13
CA GLU A 60 -0.57 -7.01 7.29
C GLU A 60 -1.28 -6.22 8.39
N ARG A 61 -0.76 -5.04 8.73
CA ARG A 61 -1.38 -4.16 9.74
C ARG A 61 -2.76 -3.69 9.32
N LEU A 62 -2.99 -3.39 8.05
CA LEU A 62 -4.31 -3.01 7.54
C LEU A 62 -5.29 -4.19 7.56
N ILE A 63 -4.85 -5.41 7.26
CA ILE A 63 -5.69 -6.62 7.41
C ILE A 63 -6.09 -6.81 8.87
N VAL A 64 -5.13 -6.70 9.80
CA VAL A 64 -5.43 -6.77 11.24
C VAL A 64 -6.40 -5.67 11.68
N PHE A 65 -6.21 -4.44 11.18
CA PHE A 65 -7.13 -3.34 11.43
C PHE A 65 -8.56 -3.69 11.00
N ILE A 66 -8.75 -4.22 9.77
CA ILE A 66 -10.05 -4.61 9.24
C ILE A 66 -10.70 -5.70 10.13
N GLU A 67 -9.94 -6.72 10.51
CA GLU A 67 -10.42 -7.79 11.41
C GLU A 67 -10.82 -7.27 12.79
N ARG A 68 -10.11 -6.25 13.28
CA ARG A 68 -10.40 -5.63 14.58
C ARG A 68 -11.64 -4.76 14.56
N ILE A 69 -11.89 -4.01 13.48
CA ILE A 69 -13.09 -3.16 13.34
C ILE A 69 -14.33 -3.93 12.88
N ASN A 70 -14.17 -5.17 12.40
CA ASN A 70 -15.28 -6.04 12.02
C ASN A 70 -16.26 -6.19 13.20
N PRO A 71 -17.53 -5.75 13.07
CA PRO A 71 -18.48 -5.75 14.18
C PRO A 71 -18.73 -7.15 14.76
N ALA A 72 -18.61 -8.20 13.96
CA ALA A 72 -18.70 -9.58 14.43
C ALA A 72 -17.67 -9.91 15.52
N ASN A 73 -16.42 -9.47 15.32
CA ASN A 73 -15.34 -9.68 16.28
C ASN A 73 -15.34 -8.59 17.38
N LEU A 74 -15.63 -7.34 17.00
CA LEU A 74 -15.58 -6.17 17.87
C LEU A 74 -16.62 -6.23 18.98
N LEU A 75 -17.88 -6.55 18.63
CA LEU A 75 -18.97 -6.61 19.59
C LEU A 75 -18.79 -7.74 20.59
N VAL A 76 -18.22 -8.88 20.18
CA VAL A 76 -17.91 -9.98 21.09
C VAL A 76 -16.87 -9.57 22.14
N ARG A 77 -15.84 -8.82 21.73
CA ARG A 77 -14.78 -8.36 22.66
C ARG A 77 -15.26 -7.27 23.61
N LEU A 78 -16.13 -6.38 23.16
CA LEU A 78 -16.59 -5.22 23.92
C LEU A 78 -17.87 -5.48 24.72
N HIS A 79 -18.56 -6.60 24.50
CA HIS A 79 -19.79 -6.91 25.21
C HIS A 79 -19.53 -7.15 26.70
N GLN A 80 -20.31 -6.46 27.53
CA GLN A 80 -20.35 -6.64 28.98
C GLN A 80 -21.79 -6.90 29.41
N GLN A 81 -21.99 -7.75 30.42
CA GLN A 81 -23.33 -8.03 30.93
C GLN A 81 -23.96 -6.74 31.50
N GLY A 82 -25.20 -6.46 31.08
CA GLY A 82 -25.96 -5.31 31.56
C GLY A 82 -25.58 -3.96 30.94
N ILE A 83 -24.66 -3.92 29.95
CA ILE A 83 -24.26 -2.66 29.31
C ILE A 83 -25.44 -2.01 28.57
N GLY A 84 -25.59 -0.70 28.74
CA GLY A 84 -26.58 0.08 28.00
C GLY A 84 -26.19 0.32 26.54
N ILE A 85 -27.17 0.60 25.67
CA ILE A 85 -26.91 0.85 24.24
C ILE A 85 -25.94 2.00 23.99
N ARG A 86 -26.17 3.15 24.64
CA ARG A 86 -25.34 4.35 24.41
C ARG A 86 -23.89 4.15 24.88
N GLU A 87 -23.72 3.40 25.97
CA GLU A 87 -22.39 3.08 26.48
C GLU A 87 -21.66 2.13 25.53
N LEU A 88 -22.31 1.05 25.09
CA LEU A 88 -21.73 0.13 24.11
C LEU A 88 -21.42 0.84 22.78
N GLN A 89 -22.32 1.70 22.29
CA GLN A 89 -22.06 2.52 21.10
C GLN A 89 -20.80 3.35 21.26
N ASN A 90 -20.66 4.08 22.37
CA ASN A 90 -19.48 4.92 22.63
C ASN A 90 -18.20 4.08 22.69
N LEU A 91 -18.22 2.92 23.36
CA LEU A 91 -17.08 2.02 23.41
C LEU A 91 -16.66 1.54 22.02
N VAL A 92 -17.62 1.08 21.21
CA VAL A 92 -17.38 0.61 19.85
C VAL A 92 -16.80 1.73 18.97
N LEU A 93 -17.38 2.93 19.01
CA LEU A 93 -16.90 4.07 18.24
C LEU A 93 -15.49 4.51 18.65
N ASN A 94 -15.19 4.47 19.94
CA ASN A 94 -13.87 4.82 20.46
C ASN A 94 -12.82 3.79 20.04
N GLU A 95 -13.14 2.50 20.11
CA GLU A 95 -12.25 1.42 19.70
C GLU A 95 -11.91 1.52 18.19
N ILE A 96 -12.91 1.74 17.33
CA ILE A 96 -12.69 1.92 15.88
C ILE A 96 -11.76 3.11 15.61
N LYS A 97 -11.96 4.23 16.31
CA LYS A 97 -11.11 5.42 16.17
C LYS A 97 -9.69 5.15 16.64
N ALA A 98 -9.51 4.49 17.79
CA ALA A 98 -8.20 4.17 18.33
C ALA A 98 -7.43 3.25 17.37
N GLU A 99 -8.05 2.17 16.91
CA GLU A 99 -7.46 1.24 15.93
C GLU A 99 -7.08 1.95 14.62
N TYR A 100 -7.90 2.89 14.15
CA TYR A 100 -7.57 3.69 12.98
C TYR A 100 -6.35 4.59 13.23
N GLN A 101 -6.26 5.26 14.38
CA GLN A 101 -5.11 6.10 14.71
C GLN A 101 -3.80 5.30 14.81
N HIS A 102 -3.87 4.05 15.30
CA HIS A 102 -2.71 3.16 15.34
C HIS A 102 -2.22 2.69 13.96
N ASN A 103 -3.05 2.82 12.92
CA ASN A 103 -2.76 2.33 11.58
C ASN A 103 -2.76 3.42 10.50
N ILE A 104 -3.03 4.68 10.85
CA ILE A 104 -3.10 5.80 9.88
C ILE A 104 -1.79 6.02 9.13
N THR A 105 -0.64 5.74 9.75
CA THR A 105 0.67 5.91 9.12
C THR A 105 0.94 4.87 8.03
N GLN A 106 0.21 3.75 8.02
CA GLN A 106 0.38 2.69 7.02
C GLN A 106 0.00 3.17 5.61
N GLN A 107 -0.78 4.26 5.49
CA GLN A 107 -1.11 4.89 4.21
C GLN A 107 0.11 5.30 3.37
N LEU A 108 1.28 5.46 3.99
CA LEU A 108 2.53 5.78 3.28
C LEU A 108 3.03 4.64 2.38
N TYR A 109 2.60 3.41 2.66
CA TYR A 109 3.14 2.19 2.06
C TYR A 109 2.12 1.38 1.25
N VAL A 110 0.90 1.89 1.14
CA VAL A 110 -0.17 1.33 0.30
C VAL A 110 -0.58 2.34 -0.77
N ASP A 111 -1.17 1.85 -1.86
CA ASP A 111 -1.67 2.73 -2.90
C ASP A 111 -2.92 3.49 -2.43
N SER A 112 -3.22 4.59 -3.13
CA SER A 112 -4.32 5.47 -2.78
C SER A 112 -5.70 4.81 -2.94
N VAL A 113 -5.84 3.84 -3.86
CA VAL A 113 -7.13 3.18 -4.12
C VAL A 113 -7.48 2.31 -2.92
N SER A 114 -6.56 1.44 -2.51
CA SER A 114 -6.77 0.54 -1.39
C SER A 114 -6.86 1.26 -0.07
N TRP A 115 -6.08 2.33 0.13
CA TRP A 115 -6.23 3.18 1.31
C TRP A 115 -7.62 3.85 1.40
N ASN A 116 -8.15 4.33 0.27
CA ASN A 116 -9.48 4.93 0.24
C ASN A 116 -10.58 3.91 0.57
N VAL A 117 -10.45 2.67 0.08
CA VAL A 117 -11.40 1.59 0.44
C VAL A 117 -11.35 1.30 1.94
N VAL A 118 -10.17 1.19 2.54
CA VAL A 118 -10.01 0.97 3.99
C VAL A 118 -10.64 2.12 4.79
N ARG A 119 -10.39 3.37 4.39
CA ARG A 119 -10.97 4.56 5.04
C ARG A 119 -12.49 4.52 4.96
N LYS A 120 -13.03 4.25 3.77
CA LYS A 120 -14.47 4.15 3.53
C LYS A 120 -15.10 3.05 4.37
N LEU A 121 -14.50 1.86 4.43
CA LEU A 121 -14.97 0.76 5.26
C LEU A 121 -15.10 1.17 6.73
N LYS A 122 -14.11 1.89 7.27
CA LYS A 122 -14.16 2.42 8.64
C LYS A 122 -15.32 3.42 8.82
N ASP A 123 -15.52 4.35 7.87
CA ASP A 123 -16.61 5.32 7.92
C ASP A 123 -17.99 4.65 7.83
N ASP A 124 -18.14 3.70 6.90
CA ASP A 124 -19.37 2.92 6.70
C ASP A 124 -19.69 2.07 7.94
N THR A 125 -18.67 1.51 8.61
CA THR A 125 -18.84 0.79 9.88
C THR A 125 -19.42 1.69 10.97
N ILE A 126 -18.85 2.89 11.14
CA ILE A 126 -19.33 3.89 12.11
C ILE A 126 -20.77 4.30 11.78
N ALA A 127 -21.07 4.58 10.51
CA ALA A 127 -22.40 4.97 10.05
C ALA A 127 -23.42 3.86 10.33
N MET A 128 -23.07 2.60 10.03
CA MET A 128 -23.92 1.44 10.29
C MET A 128 -24.27 1.32 11.78
N ILE A 129 -23.30 1.39 12.68
CA ILE A 129 -23.53 1.32 14.13
C ILE A 129 -24.47 2.45 14.57
N ASN A 130 -24.23 3.68 14.13
CA ASN A 130 -25.06 4.83 14.48
C ASN A 130 -26.50 4.67 13.98
N ASN A 131 -26.69 4.18 12.75
CA ASN A 131 -28.00 3.94 12.18
C ASN A 131 -28.77 2.85 12.93
N VAL A 132 -28.09 1.78 13.34
CA VAL A 132 -28.71 0.71 14.14
C VAL A 132 -29.18 1.26 15.50
N VAL A 133 -28.37 2.07 16.17
CA VAL A 133 -28.75 2.68 17.46
C VAL A 133 -29.97 3.59 17.31
N GLN A 134 -30.03 4.41 16.25
CA GLN A 134 -31.18 5.28 16.00
C GLN A 134 -32.49 4.51 15.78
N GLY A 135 -32.41 3.28 15.28
CA GLY A 135 -33.57 2.40 15.08
C GLY A 135 -34.00 1.62 16.34
N LEU A 136 -33.32 1.78 17.47
CA LEU A 136 -33.62 1.07 18.71
C LEU A 136 -34.21 2.02 19.79
N PRO A 137 -35.12 1.53 20.65
CA PRO A 137 -35.62 2.30 21.79
C PRO A 137 -34.49 2.65 22.77
N GLU A 138 -34.61 3.77 23.50
CA GLU A 138 -33.61 4.17 24.49
C GLU A 138 -33.46 3.18 25.66
N THR A 139 -34.49 2.39 25.91
CA THR A 139 -34.52 1.36 26.96
C THR A 139 -33.91 0.02 26.53
N ALA A 140 -33.52 -0.12 25.27
CA ALA A 140 -32.95 -1.37 24.76
C ALA A 140 -31.52 -1.58 25.29
N SER A 141 -31.10 -2.84 25.31
CA SER A 141 -29.83 -3.28 25.90
C SER A 141 -28.71 -3.33 24.87
N GLY A 142 -27.46 -3.35 25.33
CA GLY A 142 -26.32 -3.59 24.43
C GLY A 142 -26.41 -4.93 23.68
N VAL A 143 -27.11 -5.93 24.23
CA VAL A 143 -27.39 -7.19 23.53
C VAL A 143 -28.28 -6.96 22.31
N ASP A 144 -29.29 -6.09 22.42
CA ASP A 144 -30.20 -5.76 21.32
C ASP A 144 -29.45 -5.04 20.19
N LEU A 145 -28.55 -4.12 20.53
CA LEU A 145 -27.64 -3.49 19.57
C LEU A 145 -26.79 -4.52 18.85
N SER A 146 -26.09 -5.39 19.61
CA SER A 146 -25.23 -6.42 19.01
C SER A 146 -26.03 -7.34 18.09
N LYS A 147 -27.20 -7.81 18.52
CA LYS A 147 -28.07 -8.66 17.72
C LYS A 147 -28.50 -7.97 16.43
N LYS A 148 -28.91 -6.71 16.49
CA LYS A 148 -29.39 -5.96 15.34
C LYS A 148 -28.27 -5.65 14.34
N VAL A 149 -27.06 -5.33 14.82
CA VAL A 149 -25.87 -5.14 13.98
C VAL A 149 -25.51 -6.45 13.27
N LEU A 150 -25.43 -7.57 13.99
CA LEU A 150 -25.11 -8.87 13.40
C LEU A 150 -26.17 -9.31 12.37
N GLN A 151 -27.45 -9.09 12.66
CA GLN A 151 -28.54 -9.35 11.70
C GLN A 151 -28.40 -8.50 10.43
N HIS A 152 -28.05 -7.21 10.57
CA HIS A 152 -27.78 -6.36 9.43
C HIS A 152 -26.62 -6.90 8.59
N MET A 153 -25.53 -7.33 9.23
CA MET A 153 -24.38 -7.93 8.55
C MET A 153 -24.73 -9.22 7.81
N SER A 154 -25.54 -10.09 8.42
CA SER A 154 -25.99 -11.34 7.79
C SER A 154 -26.89 -11.12 6.57
N GLY A 155 -27.50 -9.95 6.43
CA GLY A 155 -28.33 -9.58 5.28
C GLY A 155 -27.53 -9.01 4.09
N ILE A 156 -26.22 -8.78 4.25
CA ILE A 156 -25.37 -8.29 3.17
C ILE A 156 -24.87 -9.50 2.37
N GLU A 157 -25.15 -9.53 1.06
CA GLU A 157 -24.73 -10.65 0.18
C GLU A 157 -23.22 -10.87 0.18
N GLU A 158 -22.43 -9.78 0.09
CA GLU A 158 -20.98 -9.84 0.14
C GLU A 158 -20.43 -9.08 1.35
N ASN A 159 -19.66 -9.76 2.18
CA ASN A 159 -19.08 -9.18 3.38
C ASN A 159 -18.04 -8.08 3.00
N PRO A 160 -18.31 -6.79 3.30
CA PRO A 160 -17.42 -5.70 2.88
C PRO A 160 -16.04 -5.75 3.54
N TYR A 161 -15.93 -6.37 4.73
CA TYR A 161 -14.66 -6.58 5.42
C TYR A 161 -13.81 -7.60 4.66
N GLU A 162 -14.40 -8.72 4.23
CA GLU A 162 -13.71 -9.73 3.42
C GLU A 162 -13.32 -9.21 2.04
N LEU A 163 -14.21 -8.46 1.38
CA LEU A 163 -13.90 -7.80 0.10
C LEU A 163 -12.69 -6.88 0.22
N THR A 164 -12.61 -6.09 1.29
CA THR A 164 -11.50 -5.18 1.52
C THR A 164 -10.20 -5.93 1.83
N ILE A 165 -10.27 -7.02 2.60
CA ILE A 165 -9.09 -7.89 2.84
C ILE A 165 -8.62 -8.53 1.52
N ASN A 166 -9.54 -8.98 0.67
CA ASN A 166 -9.21 -9.58 -0.62
C ASN A 166 -8.58 -8.57 -1.58
N LEU A 167 -9.02 -7.31 -1.53
CA LEU A 167 -8.37 -6.21 -2.24
C LEU A 167 -6.91 -6.06 -1.81
N LEU A 168 -6.66 -5.93 -0.49
CA LEU A 168 -5.29 -5.80 0.03
C LEU A 168 -4.42 -7.03 -0.30
N LYS A 169 -4.99 -8.24 -0.25
CA LYS A 169 -4.30 -9.46 -0.67
C LYS A 169 -3.93 -9.41 -2.15
N LYS A 170 -4.82 -8.91 -3.01
CA LYS A 170 -4.53 -8.76 -4.45
C LYS A 170 -3.38 -7.78 -4.67
N ASP A 171 -3.33 -6.69 -3.92
CA ASP A 171 -2.24 -5.72 -4.02
C ASP A 171 -0.90 -6.34 -3.59
N ILE A 172 -0.90 -7.11 -2.50
CA ILE A 172 0.29 -7.88 -2.08
C ILE A 172 0.78 -8.79 -3.21
N HIS A 173 -0.11 -9.52 -3.88
CA HIS A 173 0.29 -10.39 -5.00
C HIS A 173 0.87 -9.63 -6.19
N GLN A 174 0.51 -8.35 -6.39
CA GLN A 174 1.10 -7.50 -7.43
C GLN A 174 2.47 -6.93 -7.03
N LEU A 175 2.82 -6.96 -5.74
CA LEU A 175 4.14 -6.55 -5.26
C LEU A 175 5.22 -7.61 -5.49
N PHE A 176 4.83 -8.87 -5.69
CA PHE A 176 5.71 -10.00 -6.06
C PHE A 176 5.86 -10.11 -7.58
#